data_AF-A0A9P6KMU4-F1
#
_entry.id   AF-A0A9P6KMU4-F1
#
_cell.length_a   1.000
_cell.length_b   1.000
_cell.length_c   1.000
_cell.angle_alpha   90.00
_cell.angle_beta   90.00
_cell.angle_gamma   90.00
#
_symmetry.space_group_name_H-M   'P 1'
#
loop_
_entity.id
_entity.type
_entity.pdbx_description
1 polymer ?
#
loop_
_entity_poly.entity_id
_entity_poly.type
_entity_poly.pdbx_seq_one_letter_code
_entity_poly.pdbx_strand_id
1 'polypeptide(L)'
;MDPPIEDSIVLAKPNCWLLGSSYACELVDNVPNDAMASWNAGGDTYCIRKASTNYRDSVLGTSAAVWNIGGTFVKVKAWRDGMQLEVDTIQFVNRISSIPVPEIVFSWVDVVSWCALSEEYIRIS
;
A
#
# COMPACT_ATOMS: atom_id res chain seq x y z
N MET A 1 7.03 -6.96 -20.02
CA MET A 1 6.91 -5.81 -19.09
C MET A 1 7.49 -6.32 -17.80
N ASP A 2 8.62 -5.78 -17.39
CA ASP A 2 9.40 -6.27 -16.26
C ASP A 2 9.65 -5.12 -15.29
N PRO A 3 9.58 -5.39 -13.98
CA PRO A 3 9.00 -6.56 -13.33
C PRO A 3 7.46 -6.69 -13.41
N PRO A 4 6.92 -7.91 -13.21
CA PRO A 4 5.49 -8.16 -13.09
C PRO A 4 4.92 -7.44 -11.85
N ILE A 5 3.63 -7.12 -11.89
CA ILE A 5 2.95 -6.49 -10.75
C ILE A 5 2.88 -7.39 -9.51
N GLU A 6 3.09 -8.70 -9.69
CA GLU A 6 3.25 -9.67 -8.61
C GLU A 6 4.48 -9.37 -7.74
N ASP A 7 5.46 -8.63 -8.24
CA ASP A 7 6.64 -8.22 -7.46
C ASP A 7 6.44 -6.88 -6.72
N SER A 8 5.20 -6.37 -6.68
CA SER A 8 4.85 -5.12 -6.01
C SER A 8 4.92 -5.18 -4.49
N ILE A 9 4.75 -6.37 -3.94
CA ILE A 9 4.92 -6.64 -2.52
C ILE A 9 5.86 -7.82 -2.37
N VAL A 10 6.95 -7.60 -1.64
CA VAL A 10 8.00 -8.61 -1.47
C VAL A 10 8.13 -8.97 0.01
N LEU A 11 8.03 -10.26 0.33
CA LEU A 11 8.36 -10.74 1.67
C LEU A 11 9.88 -10.64 1.89
N ALA A 12 10.34 -9.66 2.67
CA ALA A 12 11.78 -9.43 2.91
C ALA A 12 12.36 -10.34 4.00
N LYS A 13 11.58 -10.58 5.06
CA LYS A 13 11.88 -11.47 6.18
C LYS A 13 10.56 -11.96 6.78
N PRO A 14 10.56 -12.99 7.64
CA PRO A 14 9.34 -13.42 8.32
C PRO A 14 8.61 -12.23 8.94
N ASN A 15 7.32 -12.12 8.62
CA ASN A 15 6.42 -11.07 9.09
C ASN A 15 6.78 -9.63 8.67
N CYS A 16 7.52 -9.46 7.58
CA CYS A 16 7.86 -8.15 7.04
C CYS A 16 7.76 -8.16 5.50
N TRP A 17 6.87 -7.31 4.99
CA TRP A 17 6.58 -7.16 3.57
C TRP A 17 7.00 -5.77 3.10
N LEU A 18 7.84 -5.70 2.08
CA LEU A 18 8.18 -4.44 1.41
C LEU A 18 7.04 -4.04 0.48
N LEU A 19 6.75 -2.74 0.47
CA LEU A 19 5.66 -2.12 -0.25
C LEU A 19 6.27 -1.04 -1.14
N GLY A 20 6.39 -1.34 -2.43
CA GLY A 20 7.16 -0.54 -3.37
C GLY A 20 8.60 -0.31 -2.88
N SER A 21 9.09 0.90 -3.10
CA SER A 21 10.47 1.31 -2.75
C SER A 21 10.59 1.99 -1.38
N SER A 22 9.48 2.49 -0.83
CA SER A 22 9.50 3.46 0.28
C SER A 22 9.01 2.92 1.62
N TYR A 23 8.18 1.87 1.64
CA TYR A 23 7.48 1.42 2.85
C TYR A 23 7.63 -0.08 3.09
N ALA A 24 7.38 -0.47 4.34
CA ALA A 24 7.27 -1.85 4.77
C ALA A 24 6.07 -2.03 5.69
N CYS A 25 5.36 -3.15 5.55
CA CYS A 25 4.39 -3.65 6.51
C CYS A 25 5.09 -4.65 7.44
N GLU A 26 4.94 -4.49 8.75
CA GLU A 26 5.53 -5.38 9.76
C GLU A 26 4.46 -5.87 10.73
N LEU A 27 4.51 -7.15 11.10
CA LEU A 27 3.84 -7.66 12.30
C LEU A 27 4.65 -7.25 13.53
N VAL A 28 4.00 -6.66 14.52
CA VAL A 28 4.65 -6.10 15.70
C VAL A 28 3.88 -6.46 16.98
N ASP A 29 4.60 -6.68 18.08
CA ASP A 29 3.98 -6.85 19.40
C ASP A 29 3.43 -5.54 19.96
N ASN A 30 4.12 -4.43 19.67
CA ASN A 30 3.74 -3.08 20.06
C ASN A 30 3.97 -2.13 18.88
N VAL A 31 3.01 -1.24 18.63
CA VAL A 31 3.10 -0.28 17.53
C VAL A 31 4.25 0.71 17.78
N PRO A 32 5.25 0.78 16.89
CA PRO A 32 6.34 1.75 17.01
C PRO A 32 5.85 3.19 16.85
N ASN A 33 6.54 4.14 17.50
CA ASN A 33 6.20 5.57 17.43
C ASN A 33 6.30 6.18 16.02
N ASP A 34 7.09 5.56 15.15
CA ASP A 34 7.30 5.98 13.76
C ASP A 34 6.39 5.23 12.76
N ALA A 35 5.39 4.49 13.26
CA ALA A 35 4.35 3.89 12.43
C ALA A 35 3.50 4.98 11.74
N MET A 36 3.34 4.85 10.43
CA MET A 36 2.49 5.71 9.61
C MET A 36 1.02 5.28 9.71
N ALA A 37 0.79 3.99 9.86
CA ALA A 37 -0.51 3.39 10.06
C ALA A 37 -0.37 2.06 10.80
N SER A 38 -1.43 1.62 11.48
CA SER A 38 -1.48 0.33 12.15
C SER A 38 -2.89 -0.22 12.22
N TRP A 39 -3.02 -1.54 12.25
CA TRP A 39 -4.31 -2.22 12.44
C TRP A 39 -4.14 -3.53 13.19
N ASN A 40 -5.24 -4.00 13.79
CA ASN A 40 -5.33 -5.34 14.34
C ASN A 40 -6.13 -6.25 13.39
N ALA A 41 -5.70 -7.50 13.27
CA ALA A 41 -6.45 -8.55 12.58
C ALA A 41 -6.15 -9.90 13.23
N GLY A 42 -7.20 -10.59 13.68
CA GLY A 42 -7.04 -11.93 14.24
C GLY A 42 -6.21 -12.00 15.53
N GLY A 43 -6.09 -10.90 16.28
CA GLY A 43 -5.25 -10.81 17.48
C GLY A 43 -3.83 -10.28 17.20
N ASP A 44 -3.42 -10.29 15.95
CA ASP A 44 -2.13 -9.81 15.49
C ASP A 44 -2.17 -8.31 15.15
N THR A 45 -1.08 -7.58 15.45
CA THR A 45 -0.98 -6.14 15.17
C THR A 45 0.03 -5.89 14.06
N TYR A 46 -0.42 -5.22 13.01
CA TYR A 46 0.38 -4.86 11.85
C TYR A 46 0.58 -3.35 11.80
N CYS A 47 1.72 -2.90 11.27
CA CYS A 47 1.97 -1.48 11.04
C CYS A 47 2.72 -1.23 9.73
N ILE A 48 2.54 -0.04 9.17
CA ILE A 48 3.30 0.46 8.02
C ILE A 48 4.33 1.46 8.51
N ARG A 49 5.57 1.29 8.05
CA ARG A 49 6.70 2.17 8.37
C ARG A 49 7.50 2.47 7.12
N LYS A 50 8.29 3.54 7.15
CA LYS A 50 9.28 3.79 6.10
C LYS A 50 10.34 2.68 6.12
N ALA A 51 10.66 2.13 4.96
CA ALA A 51 11.73 1.17 4.84
C ALA A 51 13.08 1.85 5.13
N SER A 52 13.93 1.23 5.96
CA SER A 52 15.25 1.77 6.34
C SER A 52 16.29 1.74 5.22
N THR A 53 16.00 1.00 4.15
CA THR A 53 16.87 0.81 3.00
C THR A 53 16.03 0.95 1.75
N ASN A 54 16.52 1.74 0.79
CA ASN A 54 15.93 1.85 -0.55
C ASN A 54 16.03 0.48 -1.22
N TYR A 55 15.02 -0.36 -1.01
CA TYR A 55 14.91 -1.62 -1.70
C TYR A 55 14.44 -1.35 -3.12
N ARG A 56 15.08 -2.08 -4.04
CA ARG A 56 14.95 -2.14 -5.51
C ARG A 56 13.90 -1.22 -6.16
N ASP A 57 14.31 -0.56 -7.24
CA ASP A 57 13.41 -0.01 -8.26
C ASP A 57 12.53 -1.14 -8.83
N SER A 58 11.44 -1.46 -8.14
CA SER A 58 10.42 -2.38 -8.64
C SER A 58 9.59 -1.60 -9.66
N VAL A 59 9.99 -1.66 -10.93
CA VAL A 59 9.22 -1.06 -12.03
C VAL A 59 8.01 -1.94 -12.33
N LEU A 60 6.92 -1.71 -11.61
CA LEU A 60 5.72 -2.51 -11.77
C LEU A 60 5.03 -2.18 -13.10
N GLY A 61 4.75 -3.21 -13.90
CA GLY A 61 4.05 -3.09 -15.19
C GLY A 61 2.68 -2.41 -15.09
N THR A 62 2.07 -2.09 -16.24
CA THR A 62 0.85 -1.25 -16.42
C THR A 62 -0.47 -1.82 -15.86
N SER A 63 -0.42 -2.66 -14.83
CA SER A 63 -1.57 -3.33 -14.23
C SER A 63 -1.94 -2.74 -12.87
N ALA A 64 -3.04 -3.21 -12.30
CA ALA A 64 -3.34 -3.08 -10.88
C ALA A 64 -3.37 -4.47 -10.23
N ALA A 65 -2.96 -4.56 -8.97
CA ALA A 65 -2.99 -5.78 -8.18
C ALA A 65 -3.55 -5.51 -6.79
N VAL A 66 -4.14 -6.54 -6.18
CA VAL A 66 -4.63 -6.49 -4.81
C VAL A 66 -3.97 -7.61 -4.01
N TRP A 67 -3.44 -7.26 -2.85
CA TRP A 67 -2.85 -8.19 -1.89
C TRP A 67 -3.65 -8.23 -0.61
N ASN A 68 -3.55 -9.34 0.12
CA ASN A 68 -4.08 -9.46 1.48
C ASN A 68 -2.92 -9.63 2.45
N ILE A 69 -2.77 -8.69 3.39
CA ILE A 69 -1.76 -8.75 4.45
C ILE A 69 -2.45 -8.51 5.79
N GLY A 70 -2.37 -9.49 6.68
CA GLY A 70 -2.91 -9.37 8.02
C GLY A 70 -4.39 -8.95 8.02
N GLY A 71 -5.23 -9.62 7.23
CA GLY A 71 -6.66 -9.34 7.13
C GLY A 71 -7.04 -8.01 6.48
N THR A 72 -6.07 -7.24 5.99
CA THR A 72 -6.27 -5.96 5.28
C THR A 72 -5.89 -6.11 3.80
N PHE A 73 -6.59 -5.37 2.95
CA PHE A 73 -6.30 -5.32 1.52
C PHE A 73 -5.34 -4.19 1.16
N VAL A 74 -4.54 -4.45 0.14
CA VAL A 74 -3.53 -3.55 -0.38
C VAL A 74 -3.74 -3.44 -1.87
N LYS A 75 -3.91 -2.24 -2.41
CA LYS A 75 -4.02 -2.07 -3.86
C LYS A 75 -2.78 -1.38 -4.40
N VAL A 76 -2.17 -1.96 -5.41
CA VAL A 76 -1.05 -1.35 -6.13
C VAL A 76 -1.50 -1.10 -7.56
N LYS A 77 -1.25 0.09 -8.10
CA LYS A 77 -1.58 0.41 -9.49
C LYS A 77 -0.53 1.29 -10.14
N ALA A 78 -0.32 1.11 -11.43
CA ALA A 78 0.44 2.06 -12.22
C ALA A 78 -0.22 3.46 -12.16
N TRP A 79 0.59 4.50 -12.05
CA TRP A 79 0.13 5.89 -11.99
C TRP A 79 0.99 6.76 -12.87
N ARG A 80 0.51 7.96 -13.14
CA ARG A 80 1.28 9.00 -13.82
C ARG A 80 0.72 10.35 -13.41
N ASP A 81 1.54 11.38 -13.55
CA ASP A 81 1.10 12.74 -13.27
C ASP A 81 -0.20 13.08 -14.00
N GLY A 82 -1.12 13.70 -13.27
CA GLY A 82 -2.46 14.04 -13.74
C GLY A 82 -3.49 12.91 -13.69
N MET A 83 -3.10 11.69 -13.29
CA MET A 83 -4.07 10.62 -13.02
C MET A 83 -4.67 10.77 -11.62
N GLN A 84 -5.98 10.62 -11.51
CA GLN A 84 -6.68 10.70 -10.23
C GLN A 84 -6.35 9.50 -9.34
N LEU A 85 -6.16 9.74 -8.05
CA LEU A 85 -5.98 8.69 -7.06
C LEU A 85 -7.36 8.06 -6.74
N GLU A 86 -7.36 6.77 -6.47
CA GLU A 86 -8.58 6.08 -6.05
C GLU A 86 -9.03 6.55 -4.67
N VAL A 87 -8.09 6.95 -3.81
CA VAL A 87 -8.37 7.62 -2.53
C VAL A 87 -9.27 8.84 -2.72
N ASP A 88 -9.02 9.66 -3.75
CA ASP A 88 -9.81 10.86 -4.04
C ASP A 88 -11.23 10.49 -4.45
N THR A 89 -11.36 9.43 -5.25
CA THR A 89 -12.66 8.90 -5.70
C THR A 89 -13.47 8.37 -4.52
N ILE A 90 -12.84 7.56 -3.64
CA ILE A 90 -13.47 7.01 -2.44
C ILE A 90 -13.94 8.15 -1.53
N GLN A 91 -13.08 9.13 -1.27
CA GLN A 91 -13.43 10.29 -0.44
C GLN A 91 -14.53 11.16 -1.06
N PHE A 92 -14.58 11.26 -2.39
CA PHE A 92 -15.67 11.95 -3.08
C PHE A 92 -17.00 11.22 -2.89
N VAL A 93 -17.04 9.91 -3.17
CA VAL A 93 -18.25 9.09 -3.03
C VAL A 93 -18.76 9.11 -1.58
N ASN A 94 -17.88 8.99 -0.60
CA ASN A 94 -18.23 9.02 0.82
C ASN A 94 -18.89 10.35 1.25
N ARG A 95 -18.60 11.46 0.54
CA ARG A 95 -19.18 12.78 0.82
C ARG A 95 -20.57 12.96 0.23
N ILE A 96 -20.91 12.24 -0.84
CA ILE A 96 -22.13 12.47 -1.62
C ILE A 96 -23.13 11.31 -1.55
N SER A 97 -22.73 10.18 -0.97
CA SER A 97 -23.49 8.94 -0.98
C SER A 97 -23.43 8.28 0.38
N SER A 98 -24.51 7.57 0.74
CA SER A 98 -24.56 6.68 1.89
C SER A 98 -24.14 5.25 1.55
N ILE A 99 -23.70 5.00 0.31
CA ILE A 99 -23.17 3.69 -0.09
C ILE A 99 -21.87 3.44 0.69
N PRO A 100 -21.74 2.28 1.37
CA PRO A 100 -20.49 1.93 2.03
C PRO A 100 -19.33 1.90 1.05
N VAL A 101 -18.22 2.50 1.45
CA VAL A 101 -16.96 2.49 0.70
C VAL A 101 -15.84 1.93 1.59
N PRO A 102 -14.75 1.42 0.98
CA PRO A 102 -13.54 1.04 1.70
C PRO A 102 -13.01 2.14 2.63
N GLU A 103 -12.56 1.75 3.82
CA GLU A 103 -11.76 2.62 4.68
C GLU A 103 -10.34 2.78 4.11
N ILE A 104 -9.79 3.98 4.12
CA ILE A 104 -8.40 4.19 3.69
C ILE A 104 -7.51 4.18 4.93
N VAL A 105 -6.66 3.17 5.07
CA VAL A 105 -5.69 3.08 6.18
C VAL A 105 -4.45 3.92 5.91
N PHE A 106 -3.93 3.85 4.68
CA PHE A 106 -2.73 4.58 4.27
C PHE A 106 -2.69 4.71 2.75
N SER A 107 -2.14 5.80 2.20
CA SER A 107 -2.03 5.95 0.74
C SER A 107 -0.81 6.79 0.41
N TRP A 108 -0.07 6.42 -0.64
CA TRP A 108 1.07 7.19 -1.13
C TRP A 108 1.26 7.03 -2.64
N VAL A 109 2.07 7.90 -3.20
CA VAL A 109 2.60 7.74 -4.56
C VAL A 109 4.07 7.39 -4.40
N ASP A 110 4.46 6.24 -4.92
CA ASP A 110 5.85 5.80 -4.93
C ASP A 110 6.53 6.36 -6.20
N VAL A 111 7.34 7.40 -6.00
CA VAL A 111 8.02 8.08 -7.10
C VAL A 111 9.42 7.50 -7.23
N VAL A 112 9.59 6.53 -8.13
CA VAL A 112 10.91 6.02 -8.53
C VAL A 112 11.43 6.78 -9.75
N SER A 113 12.75 6.94 -9.83
CA SER A 113 13.45 7.90 -10.70
C SER A 113 13.18 7.80 -12.21
N TRP A 114 12.53 6.72 -12.68
CA TRP A 114 12.25 6.48 -14.10
C TRP A 114 10.77 6.19 -14.44
N CYS A 115 9.89 6.04 -13.43
CA CYS A 115 8.44 5.85 -13.56
C CYS A 115 7.76 6.22 -12.23
N ALA A 116 6.64 6.96 -12.25
CA ALA A 116 5.84 7.18 -11.05
C ALA A 116 4.83 6.02 -10.87
N LEU A 117 4.64 5.53 -9.65
CA LEU A 117 3.61 4.53 -9.32
C LEU A 117 2.72 5.11 -8.21
N SER A 118 1.42 4.87 -8.23
CA SER A 118 0.55 5.18 -7.08
C SER A 118 0.28 3.87 -6.37
N GLU A 119 0.78 3.76 -5.17
CA GLU A 119 0.57 2.58 -4.36
C GLU A 119 -0.46 2.96 -3.29
N GLU A 120 -1.69 2.51 -3.49
CA GLU A 120 -2.82 2.95 -2.68
C GLU A 120 -3.25 1.82 -1.74
N TYR A 121 -2.88 1.93 -0.47
CA TYR A 121 -3.34 1.00 0.56
C TYR A 121 -4.81 1.24 0.91
N ILE A 122 -5.69 0.62 0.13
CA ILE A 122 -7.13 0.68 0.33
C ILE A 122 -7.56 -0.52 1.17
N ARG A 123 -7.93 -0.28 2.43
CA ARG A 123 -8.59 -1.29 3.26
C ARG A 123 -10.05 -1.37 2.83
N ILE A 124 -10.36 -2.34 1.99
CA ILE A 124 -11.74 -2.72 1.73
C ILE A 124 -12.28 -3.41 2.99
N SER A 125 -13.10 -2.69 3.77
CA SER A 125 -13.88 -3.21 4.89
C SER A 125 -15.20 -3.82 4.39
#